data_AF-A0A7S2N6X8-F1
#
_entry.id   AF-A0A7S2N6X8-F1
#
_cell.length_a   1.000
_cell.length_b   1.000
_cell.length_c   1.000
_cell.angle_alpha   90.00
_cell.angle_beta   90.00
_cell.angle_gamma   90.00
#
_symmetry.space_group_name_H-M   'P 1'
#
loop_
_entity.id
_entity.type
_entity.pdbx_description
1 polymer ?
#
loop_
_entity_poly.entity_id
_entity_poly.type
_entity_poly.pdbx_seq_one_letter_code
_entity_poly.pdbx_strand_id
1 'polypeptide(L)'
;MVEAGVRECQEEAGVDVIITGVLRVTFGRGGTPRAVLMAKPADESQMEPKSVPDFESVGALWVAVDELSVLAESDYRTTYPAEILPKVACGEVSPQPLRTAAWEAFEELMRSLTDRELTANDTVGVELMA
;
A
#
# COMPACT_ATOMS: atom_id res chain seq x y z
N MET A 1 8.66 1.10 -2.67
CA MET A 1 7.27 0.88 -2.20
C MET A 1 7.15 -0.42 -1.42
N VAL A 2 7.80 -1.51 -1.83
CA VAL A 2 7.81 -2.78 -1.06
C VAL A 2 8.27 -2.58 0.39
N GLU A 3 9.41 -1.93 0.61
CA GLU A 3 9.94 -1.64 1.96
C GLU A 3 8.97 -0.79 2.78
N ALA A 4 8.36 0.22 2.15
CA ALA A 4 7.34 1.04 2.79
C ALA A 4 6.13 0.20 3.19
N GLY A 5 5.63 -0.68 2.31
CA GLY A 5 4.50 -1.56 2.64
C GLY A 5 4.76 -2.50 3.82
N VAL A 6 5.99 -2.99 3.96
CA VAL A 6 6.40 -3.79 5.14
C VAL A 6 6.36 -2.93 6.41
N ARG A 7 6.98 -1.74 6.37
CA ARG A 7 6.99 -0.80 7.51
C ARG A 7 5.58 -0.39 7.94
N GLU A 8 4.74 0.04 7.01
CA GLU A 8 3.37 0.49 7.28
C GLU A 8 2.51 -0.63 7.87
N CYS A 9 2.68 -1.88 7.42
CA CYS A 9 1.97 -3.02 8.00
C CYS A 9 2.37 -3.26 9.47
N GLN A 10 3.64 -3.06 9.80
CA GLN A 10 4.10 -3.16 11.18
C GLN A 10 3.58 -1.99 12.05
N GLU A 11 3.57 -0.76 11.52
CA GLU A 11 3.11 0.43 12.25
C GLU A 11 1.59 0.42 12.48
N GLU A 12 0.80 0.15 11.44
CA GLU A 12 -0.67 0.21 11.49
C GLU A 12 -1.29 -1.08 12.04
N ALA A 13 -0.75 -2.26 11.72
CA ALA A 13 -1.34 -3.55 12.08
C ALA A 13 -0.51 -4.36 13.08
N GLY A 14 0.74 -4.01 13.34
CA GLY A 14 1.61 -4.76 14.27
C GLY A 14 2.04 -6.14 13.75
N VAL A 15 1.93 -6.38 12.44
CA VAL A 15 2.24 -7.68 11.83
C VAL A 15 3.38 -7.54 10.82
N ASP A 16 4.44 -8.31 11.04
CA ASP A 16 5.54 -8.46 10.10
C ASP A 16 5.08 -9.29 8.89
N VAL A 17 5.32 -8.76 7.69
CA VAL A 17 4.84 -9.35 6.44
C VAL A 17 5.91 -9.51 5.39
N ILE A 18 5.69 -10.48 4.49
CA ILE A 18 6.42 -10.64 3.24
C ILE A 18 5.50 -10.21 2.11
N ILE A 19 5.89 -9.17 1.37
CA ILE A 19 5.19 -8.78 0.14
C ILE A 19 5.49 -9.82 -0.95
N THR A 20 4.43 -10.37 -1.55
CA THR A 20 4.50 -11.46 -2.54
C THR A 20 4.22 -11.01 -3.97
N GLY A 21 3.58 -9.85 -4.15
CA GLY A 21 3.30 -9.31 -5.48
C GLY A 21 2.46 -8.04 -5.45
N VAL A 22 2.13 -7.56 -6.64
CA VAL A 22 1.40 -6.31 -6.87
C VAL A 22 0.02 -6.63 -7.40
N LEU A 23 -1.02 -6.14 -6.74
CA LEU A 23 -2.40 -6.30 -7.20
C LEU A 23 -2.81 -5.15 -8.12
N ARG A 24 -2.40 -3.91 -7.79
CA ARG A 24 -2.78 -2.72 -8.55
C ARG A 24 -1.80 -1.58 -8.34
N VAL A 25 -1.61 -0.78 -9.37
CA VAL A 25 -1.00 0.56 -9.28
C VAL A 25 -2.00 1.55 -9.86
N THR A 26 -2.29 2.60 -9.12
CA THR A 26 -3.14 3.72 -9.57
C THR A 26 -2.45 5.05 -9.29
N PHE A 27 -2.91 6.09 -9.97
CA PHE A 27 -2.43 7.46 -9.77
C PHE A 27 -3.60 8.32 -9.31
N GLY A 28 -3.46 8.92 -8.13
CA GLY A 28 -4.43 9.88 -7.60
C GLY A 28 -4.37 11.23 -8.32
N ARG A 29 -5.22 12.16 -7.88
CA ARG A 29 -5.12 13.56 -8.30
C ARG A 29 -3.74 14.11 -7.96
N GLY A 30 -3.11 14.81 -8.89
CA GLY A 30 -1.74 15.32 -8.73
C GLY A 30 -0.64 14.29 -9.01
N GLY A 31 -0.98 13.10 -9.53
CA GLY A 31 -0.01 12.09 -9.94
C GLY A 31 0.56 11.28 -8.77
N THR A 32 -0.03 11.36 -7.58
CA THR A 32 0.41 10.57 -6.42
C THR A 32 0.21 9.08 -6.70
N PRO A 33 1.29 8.28 -6.72
CA PRO A 33 1.21 6.84 -6.95
C PRO A 33 0.57 6.16 -5.73
N ARG A 34 -0.30 5.18 -5.98
CA ARG A 34 -0.83 4.25 -4.97
C ARG A 34 -0.64 2.84 -5.47
N ALA A 35 0.14 2.05 -4.74
CA ALA A 35 0.29 0.62 -4.99
C ALA A 35 -0.50 -0.17 -3.95
N VAL A 36 -1.12 -1.26 -4.41
CA VAL A 36 -1.75 -2.25 -3.55
C VAL A 36 -0.96 -3.53 -3.71
N LEU A 37 -0.39 -3.97 -2.60
CA LEU A 37 0.53 -5.07 -2.55
C LEU A 37 -0.14 -6.27 -1.88
N MET A 38 0.10 -7.46 -2.41
CA MET A 38 -0.28 -8.72 -1.77
C MET A 38 0.80 -9.10 -0.79
N ALA A 39 0.41 -9.46 0.43
CA ALA A 39 1.34 -9.83 1.49
C ALA A 39 0.85 -11.08 2.22
N LYS A 40 1.77 -11.73 2.92
CA LYS A 40 1.46 -12.78 3.89
C LYS A 40 2.26 -12.53 5.18
N PRO A 41 1.80 -13.02 6.35
CA PRO A 41 2.61 -12.99 7.56
C PRO A 41 3.99 -13.61 7.31
N ALA A 42 5.02 -12.98 7.87
CA ALA A 42 6.38 -13.52 7.83
C ALA A 42 6.51 -14.76 8.73
N ASP A 43 5.79 -14.76 9.85
CA ASP A 43 5.69 -15.87 10.81
C ASP A 43 4.22 -16.07 11.21
N GLU A 44 3.66 -17.23 10.89
CA GLU A 44 2.28 -17.57 11.23
C GLU A 44 2.05 -17.75 12.74
N SER A 45 3.12 -17.89 13.54
CA SER A 45 3.03 -17.90 15.00
C SER A 45 2.99 -16.50 15.62
N GLN A 46 3.30 -15.45 14.84
CA GLN A 46 3.38 -14.05 15.28
C GLN A 46 2.50 -13.15 14.42
N MET A 47 1.21 -13.48 14.35
CA MET A 47 0.23 -12.74 13.55
C MET A 47 -0.81 -12.00 14.39
N GLU A 48 -0.58 -11.81 15.69
CA GLU A 48 -1.54 -11.11 16.56
C GLU A 48 -1.62 -9.63 16.13
N PRO A 49 -2.79 -9.15 15.67
CA PRO A 49 -2.93 -7.77 15.25
C PRO A 49 -2.83 -6.80 16.43
N LYS A 50 -2.38 -5.59 16.13
CA LYS A 50 -2.36 -4.47 17.06
C LYS A 50 -3.73 -4.26 17.71
N SER A 51 -3.73 -4.22 19.04
CA SER A 51 -4.95 -4.03 19.85
C SER A 51 -4.94 -2.74 20.70
N VAL A 52 -3.82 -2.02 20.75
CA VAL A 52 -3.69 -0.76 21.49
C VAL A 52 -3.85 0.42 20.52
N PRO A 53 -4.87 1.28 20.71
CA PRO A 53 -5.05 2.48 19.89
C PRO A 53 -3.88 3.45 19.98
N ASP A 54 -3.61 4.14 18.88
CA ASP A 54 -2.67 5.24 18.82
C ASP A 54 -3.17 6.37 17.89
N PHE A 55 -2.26 7.24 17.44
CA PHE A 55 -2.63 8.37 16.59
C PHE A 55 -3.08 7.95 15.18
N GLU A 56 -2.68 6.76 14.73
CA GLU A 56 -2.90 6.30 13.36
C GLU A 56 -4.11 5.38 13.25
N SER A 57 -4.35 4.55 14.28
CA SER A 57 -5.35 3.48 14.23
C SER A 57 -5.97 3.19 15.59
N VAL A 58 -7.18 2.60 15.60
CA VAL A 58 -7.82 2.07 16.81
C VAL A 58 -7.46 0.60 17.08
N GLY A 59 -6.63 0.01 16.24
CA GLY A 59 -6.29 -1.41 16.21
C GLY A 59 -6.50 -2.02 14.83
N ALA A 60 -6.20 -3.31 14.72
CA ALA A 60 -6.37 -4.13 13.53
C ALA A 60 -7.02 -5.47 13.90
N LEU A 61 -7.59 -6.17 12.92
CA LEU A 61 -8.11 -7.52 13.11
C LEU A 61 -7.99 -8.33 11.82
N TRP A 62 -7.94 -9.65 11.98
CA TRP A 62 -8.15 -10.59 10.89
C TRP A 62 -9.65 -10.73 10.63
N VAL A 63 -10.04 -10.63 9.37
CA VAL A 63 -11.43 -10.82 8.92
C VAL A 63 -11.44 -11.78 7.75
N ALA A 64 -12.45 -12.64 7.71
CA ALA A 64 -12.74 -13.42 6.53
C ALA A 64 -13.40 -12.52 5.47
N VAL A 65 -13.15 -12.82 4.19
CA VAL A 65 -13.60 -11.94 3.09
C VAL A 65 -15.13 -11.92 2.96
N ASP A 66 -15.81 -12.98 3.36
CA ASP A 66 -17.27 -13.07 3.39
C ASP A 66 -17.88 -12.23 4.53
N GLU A 67 -17.17 -12.03 5.63
CA GLU A 67 -17.60 -11.13 6.72
C GLU A 67 -17.67 -9.66 6.25
N LEU A 68 -16.93 -9.28 5.21
CA LEU A 68 -16.98 -7.93 4.64
C LEU A 68 -18.33 -7.60 3.99
N SER A 69 -19.17 -8.60 3.70
CA SER A 69 -20.49 -8.40 3.08
C SER A 69 -21.47 -7.60 3.94
N VAL A 70 -21.20 -7.47 5.25
CA VAL A 70 -22.04 -6.68 6.17
C VAL A 70 -21.71 -5.19 6.15
N LEU A 71 -20.56 -4.81 5.58
CA LEU A 71 -20.11 -3.42 5.54
C LEU A 71 -20.74 -2.67 4.37
N ALA A 72 -21.11 -1.42 4.60
CA ALA A 72 -21.54 -0.48 3.57
C ALA A 72 -20.32 0.19 2.92
N GLU A 73 -20.48 0.75 1.72
CA GLU A 73 -19.41 1.50 1.04
C GLU A 73 -18.85 2.65 1.91
N SER A 74 -19.68 3.26 2.74
CA SER A 74 -19.30 4.34 3.66
C SER A 74 -18.42 3.89 4.82
N ASP A 75 -18.38 2.60 5.13
CA ASP A 75 -17.53 2.05 6.19
C ASP A 75 -16.06 1.97 5.73
N TYR A 76 -15.82 1.97 4.41
CA TYR A 76 -14.48 1.98 3.85
C TYR A 76 -13.99 3.40 3.61
N ARG A 77 -12.74 3.68 4.00
CA ARG A 77 -12.06 4.95 3.67
C ARG A 77 -11.97 5.20 2.16
N THR A 78 -11.95 4.13 1.37
CA THR A 78 -12.00 4.15 -0.10
C THR A 78 -12.76 2.92 -0.56
N THR A 79 -13.48 2.96 -1.69
CA THR A 79 -14.25 1.80 -2.21
C THR A 79 -13.40 0.60 -2.63
N TYR A 80 -12.09 0.77 -2.70
CA TYR A 80 -11.18 -0.21 -3.28
C TYR A 80 -11.11 -1.57 -2.56
N PRO A 81 -11.04 -1.67 -1.21
CA PRO A 81 -11.03 -2.97 -0.53
C PRO A 81 -12.27 -3.80 -0.84
N ALA A 82 -13.46 -3.17 -0.88
CA ALA A 82 -14.71 -3.84 -1.25
C ALA A 82 -14.69 -4.36 -2.70
N GLU A 83 -14.00 -3.68 -3.61
CA GLU A 83 -13.86 -4.11 -5.01
C GLU A 83 -12.89 -5.30 -5.14
N ILE A 84 -11.70 -5.20 -4.55
CA ILE A 84 -10.61 -6.12 -4.88
C ILE A 84 -10.53 -7.37 -4.00
N LEU A 85 -10.87 -7.28 -2.71
CA LEU A 85 -10.69 -8.40 -1.79
C LEU A 85 -11.52 -9.63 -2.20
N PRO A 86 -12.81 -9.50 -2.61
CA PRO A 86 -13.58 -10.63 -3.12
C PRO A 86 -12.97 -11.26 -4.38
N LYS A 87 -12.46 -10.42 -5.30
CA LYS A 87 -11.84 -10.87 -6.55
C LYS A 87 -10.53 -11.61 -6.33
N VAL A 88 -9.75 -11.18 -5.34
CA VAL A 88 -8.53 -11.90 -4.93
C VAL A 88 -8.89 -13.23 -4.28
N ALA A 89 -9.89 -13.24 -3.39
CA ALA A 89 -10.33 -14.46 -2.71
C ALA A 89 -10.86 -15.53 -3.67
N CYS A 90 -11.60 -15.14 -4.72
CA CYS A 90 -12.12 -16.07 -5.72
C CYS A 90 -11.13 -16.38 -6.86
N GLY A 91 -9.94 -15.75 -6.88
CA GLY A 91 -8.91 -15.94 -7.89
C GLY A 91 -9.14 -15.20 -9.22
N GLU A 92 -10.16 -14.33 -9.33
CA GLU A 92 -10.35 -13.45 -10.49
C GLU A 92 -9.17 -12.48 -10.66
N VAL A 93 -8.60 -12.00 -9.55
CA VAL A 93 -7.41 -11.16 -9.53
C VAL A 93 -6.28 -11.89 -8.83
N SER A 94 -5.14 -12.01 -9.51
CA SER A 94 -3.91 -12.60 -8.96
C SER A 94 -2.79 -11.56 -8.92
N PRO A 95 -1.92 -11.59 -7.90
CA PRO A 95 -0.80 -10.65 -7.79
C PRO A 95 0.20 -10.86 -8.92
N GLN A 96 0.67 -9.76 -9.49
CA GLN A 96 1.77 -9.75 -10.46
C GLN A 96 3.12 -9.87 -9.72
N PRO A 97 4.12 -10.59 -10.29
CA PRO A 97 5.42 -10.74 -9.65
C PRO A 97 6.16 -9.41 -9.47
N LEU A 98 6.87 -9.27 -8.35
CA LEU A 98 7.73 -8.11 -8.08
C LEU A 98 9.00 -8.11 -8.95
N ARG A 99 9.50 -9.27 -9.37
CA ARG A 99 10.75 -9.38 -10.14
C ARG A 99 10.50 -9.31 -11.64
N THR A 100 9.91 -8.21 -12.07
CA THR A 100 9.72 -7.88 -13.48
C THR A 100 10.44 -6.57 -13.78
N ALA A 101 11.00 -6.45 -14.99
CA ALA A 101 11.69 -5.22 -15.40
C ALA A 101 10.78 -3.98 -15.29
N ALA A 102 9.47 -4.13 -15.54
CA ALA A 102 8.51 -3.04 -15.41
C ALA A 102 8.33 -2.60 -13.95
N TRP A 103 8.22 -3.54 -13.00
CA TRP A 103 8.10 -3.21 -11.59
C TRP A 103 9.40 -2.61 -11.03
N GLU A 104 10.55 -3.17 -11.40
CA GLU A 104 11.86 -2.67 -10.97
C GLU A 104 12.09 -1.22 -11.44
N ALA A 105 11.78 -0.93 -12.71
CA ALA A 105 11.87 0.43 -13.25
C ALA A 105 10.87 1.38 -12.58
N PHE A 106 9.67 0.91 -12.25
CA PHE A 106 8.68 1.70 -11.52
C PHE A 106 9.15 2.02 -10.10
N GLU A 107 9.63 1.02 -9.36
CA GLU A 107 10.21 1.19 -8.02
C GLU A 107 11.41 2.14 -8.01
N GLU A 108 12.30 2.03 -8.99
CA GLU A 108 13.43 2.95 -9.16
C GLU A 108 12.97 4.39 -9.41
N LEU A 109 12.00 4.57 -10.31
CA LEU A 109 11.41 5.90 -10.56
C LEU A 109 10.80 6.46 -9.28
N MET A 110 9.99 5.68 -8.56
CA MET A 110 9.38 6.13 -7.31
C MET A 110 10.43 6.53 -6.28
N ARG A 111 11.46 5.70 -6.10
CA ARG A 111 12.58 6.01 -5.20
C ARG A 111 13.27 7.31 -5.60
N SER A 112 13.60 7.52 -6.88
CA SER A 112 14.22 8.78 -7.34
C SER A 112 13.37 10.03 -7.11
N LEU A 113 12.03 9.88 -7.12
CA LEU A 113 11.12 11.00 -6.89
C LEU A 113 10.93 11.29 -5.39
N THR A 114 11.15 10.31 -4.51
CA THR A 114 10.94 10.43 -3.06
C THR A 114 12.23 10.59 -2.26
N ASP A 115 13.35 10.07 -2.75
CA ASP A 115 14.69 10.30 -2.21
C ASP A 115 15.17 11.70 -2.65
N ARG A 116 14.65 12.74 -1.99
CA ARG A 116 15.31 14.05 -2.02
C ARG A 116 16.31 14.13 -0.87
N GLU A 117 17.60 14.06 -1.18
CA GLU A 117 18.47 15.11 -0.66
C GLU A 117 18.03 16.40 -1.36
N LEU A 118 17.38 17.31 -0.62
CA LEU A 118 17.19 18.68 -1.10
C LEU A 118 18.58 19.31 -1.21
N THR A 119 19.21 19.23 -2.38
CA THR A 119 20.39 20.06 -2.65
C THR A 119 19.91 21.49 -2.86
N ALA A 120 20.64 22.47 -2.32
CA ALA A 120 20.27 23.88 -2.29
C ALA A 120 20.03 24.55 -3.67
N ASN A 121 20.22 23.81 -4.78
CA ASN A 121 20.11 24.30 -6.15
C ASN A 121 18.73 24.12 -6.81
N ASP A 122 17.77 23.46 -6.18
CA ASP A 122 16.42 23.27 -6.76
C ASP A 122 15.54 24.55 -6.73
N THR A 123 16.10 25.67 -6.26
CA THR A 123 15.46 27.00 -6.29
C THR A 123 15.92 27.81 -7.49
N VAL A 124 15.69 27.32 -8.72
CA VAL A 124 15.83 28.17 -9.92
C VAL A 124 14.67 27.91 -10.88
N GLY A 125 13.84 28.96 -11.07
CA GLY A 125 13.12 29.14 -12.33
C GLY A 125 11.61 29.03 -12.31
N VAL A 126 10.93 29.89 -11.55
CA VAL A 126 9.67 30.49 -12.06
C VAL A 126 9.87 32.00 -12.07
N GLU A 127 10.52 32.50 -13.12
CA GLU A 127 10.40 33.91 -13.48
C GLU A 127 8.95 34.15 -13.90
N LEU A 128 8.23 34.94 -13.10
CA LEU A 128 7.03 35.64 -13.52
C LEU A 128 7.41 36.57 -14.67
N MET A 129 7.03 36.21 -15.89
CA MET A 129 6.94 37.15 -17.01
C MET A 129 5.49 37.45 -17.35
N ALA A 130 5.22 38.75 -17.41
CA ALA A 130 4.01 39.49 -17.79
C ALA A 130 2.93 39.68 -16.71
#